data_AF-A0A8H3IER9-F1
#
_entry.id   AF-A0A8H3IER9-F1
#
_cell.length_a   1.000
_cell.length_b   1.000
_cell.length_c   1.000
_cell.angle_alpha   90.00
_cell.angle_beta   90.00
_cell.angle_gamma   90.00
#
_symmetry.space_group_name_H-M   'P 1'
#
loop_
_entity.id
_entity.type
_entity.pdbx_description
1 polymer ?
#
loop_
_entity_poly.entity_id
_entity_poly.type
_entity_poly.pdbx_seq_one_letter_code
_entity_poly.pdbx_strand_id
1 'polypeptide(L)'
;MTANIICRNCAGHQSHNSVDTSSTKQPWIWAAGPGDNGGNLVSSDSQDAKINQHSQYGVFFVDMTATRSNSTAIPSISGTTDSNATPLPNSVSALIIVHAVCLAGSFLLLFPLGVIALRWFKWVKIHWILQVLATVVCVLGLVIAIAFSAMDPEYDTFNHGHQIIGILAVVALLIQALLGYKHHQKYKQTGHRTVVSYFHLWLGRTVVILGMVNAVLGFSLAGSTPETIAIAIIAVVVLAITIAIVFFGARRRNRQAFLPDSSEPSSIALSGYNTPRGVDNGNMRGPGEGQPMHGRGFV
;
A
#
# COMPACT_ATOMS: atom_id res chain seq x y z
N MET A 1 -11.75 -32.96 19.64
CA MET A 1 -12.50 -33.64 18.57
C MET A 1 -11.80 -34.96 18.27
N THR A 2 -12.56 -36.03 18.06
CA THR A 2 -12.00 -37.35 17.70
C THR A 2 -12.62 -37.76 16.37
N ALA A 3 -11.79 -38.05 15.37
CA ALA A 3 -12.22 -38.51 14.06
C ALA A 3 -11.66 -39.90 13.80
N ASN A 4 -12.51 -40.83 13.38
CA ASN A 4 -12.11 -42.17 12.94
C ASN A 4 -12.14 -42.21 11.41
N ILE A 5 -10.99 -42.37 10.78
CA ILE A 5 -10.85 -42.35 9.32
C ILE A 5 -10.42 -43.75 8.87
N ILE A 6 -11.17 -44.35 7.95
CA ILE A 6 -10.79 -45.62 7.30
C ILE A 6 -10.56 -45.34 5.81
N CYS A 7 -9.35 -45.64 5.35
CA CYS A 7 -8.97 -45.51 3.95
C CYS A 7 -8.89 -46.91 3.33
N ARG A 8 -9.75 -47.25 2.38
CA ARG A 8 -9.73 -48.54 1.68
C ARG A 8 -8.97 -48.39 0.36
N ASN A 9 -8.02 -49.28 0.09
CA ASN A 9 -7.23 -49.33 -1.15
C ASN A 9 -6.35 -48.08 -1.43
N CYS A 10 -5.89 -47.39 -0.39
CA CYS A 10 -5.19 -46.11 -0.53
C CYS A 10 -3.71 -46.20 -0.94
N ALA A 11 -3.16 -47.42 -0.99
CA ALA A 11 -1.82 -47.67 -1.52
C ALA A 11 -1.73 -47.52 -3.06
N GLY A 12 -2.86 -47.49 -3.76
CA GLY A 12 -2.91 -47.44 -5.24
C GLY A 12 -3.05 -46.04 -5.86
N HIS A 13 -3.38 -45.01 -5.08
CA HIS A 13 -3.56 -43.65 -5.60
C HIS A 13 -2.21 -42.93 -5.68
N GLN A 14 -1.58 -42.95 -6.86
CA GLN A 14 -0.22 -42.43 -7.10
C GLN A 14 -0.15 -41.11 -7.87
N SER A 15 -1.27 -40.56 -8.37
CA SER A 15 -1.20 -39.40 -9.25
C SER A 15 -0.99 -38.08 -8.50
N HIS A 16 -1.60 -37.90 -7.32
CA HIS A 16 -1.42 -36.71 -6.46
C HIS A 16 -1.65 -37.11 -4.99
N ASN A 17 -0.74 -36.75 -4.07
CA ASN A 17 -0.80 -37.04 -2.62
C ASN A 17 -0.77 -38.53 -2.24
N SER A 18 0.26 -39.27 -2.69
CA SER A 18 0.46 -40.67 -2.30
C SER A 18 0.70 -40.80 -0.80
N VAL A 19 -0.10 -41.64 -0.14
CA VAL A 19 0.11 -42.02 1.26
C VAL A 19 1.17 -43.11 1.32
N ASP A 20 2.34 -42.83 1.90
CA ASP A 20 3.36 -43.85 2.13
C ASP A 20 2.96 -44.71 3.33
N THR A 21 2.34 -45.85 3.03
CA THR A 21 1.89 -46.82 4.03
C THR A 21 3.02 -47.49 4.83
N SER A 22 4.28 -47.26 4.46
CA SER A 22 5.46 -47.78 5.16
C SER A 22 6.13 -46.75 6.08
N SER A 23 5.73 -45.47 6.02
CA SER A 23 6.33 -44.40 6.82
C SER A 23 5.88 -44.42 8.27
N THR A 24 6.83 -44.31 9.20
CA THR A 24 6.57 -44.11 10.64
C THR A 24 6.29 -42.64 10.99
N LYS A 25 6.44 -41.72 10.03
CA LYS A 25 6.21 -40.28 10.17
C LYS A 25 5.55 -39.72 8.92
N GLN A 26 4.41 -40.28 8.52
CA GLN A 26 3.64 -39.75 7.40
C GLN A 26 3.06 -38.38 7.79
N PRO A 27 3.32 -37.30 7.03
CA PRO A 27 2.71 -36.01 7.31
C PRO A 27 1.21 -36.03 6.99
N TRP A 28 0.42 -35.54 7.93
CA TRP A 28 -1.02 -35.32 7.81
C TRP A 28 -1.33 -33.88 8.18
N ILE A 29 -2.28 -33.28 7.47
CA ILE A 29 -2.83 -31.98 7.82
C ILE A 29 -4.18 -32.19 8.52
N TRP A 30 -4.48 -31.35 9.50
CA TRP A 30 -5.81 -31.24 10.07
C TRP A 30 -6.24 -29.79 10.03
N ALA A 31 -7.54 -29.58 9.89
CA ALA A 31 -8.13 -28.26 9.95
C ALA A 31 -9.56 -28.39 10.51
N ALA A 32 -9.96 -27.45 11.34
CA ALA A 32 -11.28 -27.35 11.93
C ALA A 32 -11.86 -25.96 11.69
N GLY A 33 -13.14 -25.93 11.30
CA GLY A 33 -13.87 -24.72 11.04
C GLY A 33 -13.89 -23.79 12.26
N PRO A 34 -14.17 -22.48 12.07
CA PRO A 34 -14.47 -21.57 13.17
C PRO A 34 -15.57 -22.23 13.99
N GLY A 35 -15.23 -22.62 15.21
CA GLY A 35 -16.14 -23.36 16.08
C GLY A 35 -17.48 -22.63 16.24
N ASP A 36 -18.39 -23.33 16.89
CA ASP A 36 -19.75 -23.00 17.32
C ASP A 36 -19.98 -21.62 18.00
N ASN A 37 -18.96 -20.78 18.12
CA ASN A 37 -19.05 -19.38 18.55
C ASN A 37 -19.71 -18.45 17.50
N GLY A 38 -20.77 -18.90 16.82
CA GLY A 38 -21.48 -18.09 15.82
C GLY A 38 -22.41 -18.80 14.84
N GLY A 39 -22.61 -20.12 14.93
CA GLY A 39 -23.80 -20.78 14.34
C GLY A 39 -23.80 -21.15 12.85
N ASN A 40 -22.70 -21.04 12.10
CA ASN A 40 -22.66 -21.49 10.70
C ASN A 40 -21.84 -22.78 10.53
N LEU A 41 -22.34 -23.89 11.09
CA LEU A 41 -21.95 -25.21 10.61
C LEU A 41 -22.53 -25.35 9.20
N VAL A 42 -21.66 -25.47 8.20
CA VAL A 42 -22.10 -25.70 6.83
C VAL A 42 -22.67 -27.12 6.74
N SER A 43 -23.98 -27.23 6.69
CA SER A 43 -24.71 -28.46 6.41
C SER A 43 -25.40 -28.28 5.05
N SER A 44 -24.65 -28.52 3.98
CA SER A 44 -25.13 -28.43 2.61
C SER A 44 -24.36 -29.40 1.72
N ASP A 45 -25.05 -29.95 0.74
CA ASP A 45 -24.54 -30.77 -0.35
C ASP A 45 -24.37 -29.98 -1.66
N SER A 46 -24.63 -28.67 -1.63
CA SER A 46 -24.46 -27.78 -2.79
C SER A 46 -22.98 -27.55 -3.11
N GLN A 47 -22.63 -27.60 -4.39
CA GLN A 47 -21.29 -27.26 -4.87
C GLN A 47 -20.95 -25.77 -4.71
N ASP A 48 -21.96 -24.91 -4.56
CA ASP A 48 -21.81 -23.46 -4.36
C ASP A 48 -21.91 -23.06 -2.87
N ALA A 49 -21.92 -24.03 -1.96
CA ALA A 49 -22.01 -23.76 -0.52
C ALA A 49 -20.83 -22.91 -0.05
N LYS A 50 -21.13 -21.76 0.57
CA LYS A 50 -20.10 -20.90 1.15
C LYS A 50 -19.55 -21.54 2.42
N ILE A 51 -18.33 -22.05 2.34
CA ILE A 51 -17.56 -22.55 3.48
C ILE A 51 -16.66 -21.46 4.03
N ASN A 52 -16.57 -21.36 5.36
CA ASN A 52 -15.62 -20.47 6.02
C ASN A 52 -14.25 -21.15 6.09
N GLN A 53 -13.18 -20.36 6.05
CA GLN A 53 -11.82 -20.86 6.26
C GLN A 53 -11.67 -21.42 7.68
N HIS A 54 -10.92 -22.51 7.82
CA HIS A 54 -10.65 -23.16 9.10
C HIS A 54 -9.96 -22.21 10.10
N SER A 55 -10.43 -22.15 11.34
CA SER A 55 -9.83 -21.31 12.40
C SER A 55 -8.71 -22.00 13.16
N GLN A 56 -8.67 -23.33 13.11
CA GLN A 56 -7.65 -24.15 13.74
C GLN A 56 -7.14 -25.11 12.69
N TYR A 57 -5.83 -25.19 12.53
CA TYR A 57 -5.22 -26.09 11.57
C TYR A 57 -3.78 -26.39 11.98
N GLY A 58 -3.23 -27.47 11.46
CA GLY A 58 -1.85 -27.86 11.74
C GLY A 58 -1.44 -29.11 11.00
N VAL A 59 -0.19 -29.50 11.25
CA VAL A 59 0.40 -30.72 10.71
C VAL A 59 0.68 -31.66 11.87
N PHE A 60 0.41 -32.94 11.70
CA PHE A 60 0.80 -33.99 12.62
C PHE A 60 1.36 -35.16 11.83
N PHE A 61 2.09 -36.03 12.52
CA PHE A 61 2.69 -37.20 11.89
C PHE A 61 2.00 -38.45 12.39
N VAL A 62 1.68 -39.34 11.45
CA VAL A 62 1.05 -40.64 11.72
C VAL A 62 2.05 -41.74 11.41
N ASP A 63 2.17 -42.70 12.33
CA ASP A 63 2.85 -43.96 12.04
C ASP A 63 1.92 -44.86 11.22
N MET A 64 2.20 -44.94 9.92
CA MET A 64 1.37 -45.71 9.00
C MET A 64 1.55 -47.22 9.18
N THR A 65 2.68 -47.66 9.73
CA THR A 65 2.94 -49.09 9.97
C THR A 65 2.04 -49.65 11.07
N ALA A 66 1.74 -48.84 12.09
CA ALA A 66 0.85 -49.18 13.19
C ALA A 66 -0.65 -49.10 12.83
N THR A 67 -1.00 -48.46 11.71
CA THR A 67 -2.40 -48.26 11.28
C THR A 67 -2.84 -49.21 10.17
N ARG A 68 -1.93 -50.07 9.68
CA ARG A 68 -2.25 -51.10 8.69
C ARG A 68 -2.88 -52.31 9.35
N SER A 69 -4.11 -52.62 8.97
CA SER A 69 -4.80 -53.83 9.41
C SER A 69 -5.54 -54.49 8.26
N ASN A 70 -5.56 -55.82 8.24
CA ASN A 70 -6.43 -56.60 7.34
C ASN A 70 -7.85 -56.77 7.95
N SER A 71 -8.09 -56.21 9.13
CA SER A 71 -9.40 -56.23 9.79
C SER A 71 -10.31 -55.13 9.24
N THR A 72 -11.61 -55.44 9.11
CA THR A 72 -12.65 -54.45 8.84
C THR A 72 -13.06 -53.64 10.07
N ALA A 73 -12.60 -54.05 11.26
CA ALA A 73 -12.88 -53.35 12.51
C ALA A 73 -11.92 -52.17 12.71
N ILE A 74 -12.47 -51.01 13.11
CA ILE A 74 -11.68 -49.84 13.50
C ILE A 74 -10.95 -50.20 14.81
N PRO A 75 -9.61 -50.11 14.86
CA PRO A 75 -8.88 -50.32 16.11
C PRO A 75 -9.35 -49.32 17.17
N SER A 76 -9.69 -49.80 18.37
CA SER A 76 -10.04 -48.90 19.47
C SER A 76 -8.78 -48.18 19.93
N ILE A 77 -8.74 -46.86 19.76
CA ILE A 77 -7.62 -46.04 20.20
C ILE A 77 -7.80 -45.80 21.70
N SER A 78 -6.95 -46.40 22.54
CA SER A 78 -6.90 -46.15 23.98
C SER A 78 -5.58 -45.46 24.32
N GLY A 79 -5.60 -44.14 24.44
CA GLY A 79 -4.45 -43.30 24.79
C GLY A 79 -4.83 -41.83 24.79
N THR A 80 -4.32 -41.06 25.74
CA THR A 80 -4.49 -39.60 25.81
C THR A 80 -3.83 -38.95 24.59
N THR A 81 -4.64 -38.18 23.85
CA THR A 81 -4.32 -37.45 22.64
C THR A 81 -3.40 -36.27 22.92
N ASP A 82 -2.10 -36.51 23.08
CA ASP A 82 -1.08 -35.48 22.87
C ASP A 82 -0.30 -35.83 21.60
N SER A 83 -0.99 -35.74 20.47
CA SER A 83 -0.28 -35.50 19.22
C SER A 83 0.34 -34.12 19.37
N ASN A 84 1.65 -34.05 19.62
CA ASN A 84 2.46 -32.86 19.37
C ASN A 84 2.36 -32.54 17.88
N ALA A 85 1.20 -32.04 17.44
CA ALA A 85 1.01 -31.42 16.16
C ALA A 85 1.91 -30.20 16.19
N THR A 86 3.03 -30.27 15.48
CA THR A 86 3.81 -29.06 15.21
C THR A 86 2.91 -28.18 14.36
N PRO A 87 2.44 -27.02 14.88
CA PRO A 87 1.64 -26.11 14.07
C PRO A 87 2.40 -25.76 12.79
N LEU A 88 1.66 -25.41 11.74
CA LEU A 88 2.22 -24.85 10.51
C LEU A 88 3.27 -23.79 10.92
N PRO A 89 4.48 -23.78 10.32
CA PRO A 89 5.55 -22.89 10.76
C PRO A 89 5.01 -21.48 10.96
N ASN A 90 5.16 -20.95 12.17
CA ASN A 90 4.76 -19.59 12.58
C ASN A 90 5.26 -18.49 11.61
N SER A 91 6.22 -18.84 10.73
CA SER A 91 6.75 -18.01 9.66
C SER A 91 5.71 -17.58 8.62
N VAL A 92 4.77 -18.42 8.18
CA VAL A 92 3.83 -18.03 7.11
C VAL A 92 2.86 -16.94 7.61
N SER A 93 2.23 -17.16 8.76
CA SER A 93 1.38 -16.15 9.39
C SER A 93 2.15 -14.87 9.70
N ALA A 94 3.41 -14.98 10.14
CA ALA A 94 4.27 -13.82 10.35
C ALA A 94 4.57 -13.06 9.05
N LEU A 95 4.82 -13.75 7.93
CA LEU A 95 5.05 -13.13 6.63
C LEU A 95 3.80 -12.38 6.14
N ILE A 96 2.61 -12.96 6.31
CA ILE A 96 1.34 -12.30 5.99
C ILE A 96 1.16 -11.03 6.83
N ILE A 97 1.41 -11.10 8.14
CA ILE A 97 1.32 -9.93 9.03
C ILE A 97 2.32 -8.85 8.61
N VAL A 98 3.58 -9.21 8.35
CA VAL A 98 4.61 -8.25 7.94
C VAL A 98 4.24 -7.61 6.58
N HIS A 99 3.78 -8.40 5.62
CA HIS A 99 3.27 -7.90 4.34
C HIS A 99 2.15 -6.86 4.55
N ALA A 100 1.15 -7.20 5.35
CA ALA A 100 0.01 -6.33 5.65
C ALA A 100 0.46 -5.03 6.32
N VAL A 101 1.31 -5.10 7.34
CA VAL A 101 1.84 -3.92 8.04
C VAL A 101 2.66 -3.02 7.11
N CYS A 102 3.53 -3.60 6.27
CA CYS A 102 4.34 -2.84 5.33
C CYS A 102 3.48 -2.11 4.28
N LEU A 103 2.56 -2.81 3.60
CA LEU A 103 1.76 -2.20 2.53
C LEU A 103 0.67 -1.28 3.08
N ALA A 104 -0.10 -1.72 4.07
CA ALA A 104 -1.14 -0.89 4.66
C ALA A 104 -0.54 0.35 5.35
N GLY A 105 0.55 0.18 6.10
CA GLY A 105 1.27 1.30 6.72
C GLY A 105 1.81 2.30 5.70
N SER A 106 2.30 1.84 4.55
CA SER A 106 2.77 2.73 3.50
C SER A 106 1.64 3.56 2.88
N PHE A 107 0.52 2.91 2.51
CA PHE A 107 -0.60 3.58 1.84
C PHE A 107 -1.53 4.38 2.76
N LEU A 108 -1.72 3.95 4.00
CA LEU A 108 -2.62 4.61 4.96
C LEU A 108 -1.90 5.66 5.82
N LEU A 109 -0.58 5.57 5.97
CA LEU A 109 0.17 6.49 6.85
C LEU A 109 1.28 7.24 6.12
N LEU A 110 2.29 6.55 5.61
CA LEU A 110 3.52 7.21 5.12
C LEU A 110 3.27 8.11 3.89
N PHE A 111 2.56 7.61 2.88
CA PHE A 111 2.24 8.39 1.68
C PHE A 111 1.36 9.62 1.98
N PRO A 112 0.23 9.48 2.70
CA PRO A 112 -0.57 10.64 3.14
C PRO A 112 0.24 11.64 3.96
N LEU A 113 1.05 11.17 4.91
CA LEU A 113 1.88 12.06 5.74
C LEU A 113 2.85 12.89 4.89
N GLY A 114 3.47 12.29 3.87
CA GLY A 114 4.31 12.99 2.91
C GLY A 114 3.55 14.06 2.11
N VAL A 115 2.28 13.82 1.76
CA VAL A 115 1.42 14.81 1.08
C VAL A 115 1.06 15.97 2.02
N ILE A 116 0.73 15.66 3.26
CA ILE A 116 0.38 16.66 4.29
C ILE A 116 1.59 17.56 4.59
N ALA A 117 2.79 16.98 4.75
CA ALA A 117 4.03 17.73 4.96
C ALA A 117 4.28 18.78 3.86
N LEU A 118 4.06 18.41 2.60
CA LEU A 118 4.20 19.31 1.46
C LEU A 118 3.10 20.38 1.44
N ARG A 119 1.86 20.02 1.73
CA ARG A 119 0.70 20.92 1.53
C ARG A 119 0.54 21.94 2.65
N TRP A 120 0.75 21.52 3.90
CA TRP A 120 0.55 22.36 5.07
C TRP A 120 1.81 23.14 5.45
N PHE A 121 2.95 22.45 5.52
CA PHE A 121 4.20 23.04 5.98
C PHE A 121 5.15 23.48 4.85
N LYS A 122 4.84 23.15 3.59
CA LYS A 122 5.70 23.41 2.41
C LYS A 122 7.07 22.73 2.49
N TRP A 123 7.17 21.64 3.24
CA TRP A 123 8.43 20.91 3.46
C TRP A 123 8.72 19.91 2.34
N VAL A 124 9.30 20.39 1.24
CA VAL A 124 9.68 19.54 0.10
C VAL A 124 10.67 18.46 0.52
N LYS A 125 11.61 18.76 1.43
CA LYS A 125 12.61 17.80 1.93
C LYS A 125 11.94 16.60 2.63
N ILE A 126 11.03 16.87 3.56
CA ILE A 126 10.30 15.81 4.28
C ILE A 126 9.39 15.03 3.33
N HIS A 127 8.76 15.71 2.36
CA HIS A 127 7.96 15.05 1.34
C HIS A 127 8.77 13.96 0.63
N TRP A 128 9.88 14.28 -0.02
CA TRP A 128 10.60 13.26 -0.81
C TRP A 128 11.21 12.16 0.07
N ILE A 129 11.66 12.47 1.30
CA ILE A 129 12.16 11.46 2.25
C ILE A 129 11.07 10.44 2.59
N LEU A 130 9.87 10.90 2.97
CA LEU A 130 8.75 10.01 3.29
C LEU A 130 8.28 9.21 2.07
N GLN A 131 8.29 9.81 0.87
CA GLN A 131 7.91 9.12 -0.37
C GLN A 131 8.91 8.01 -0.74
N VAL A 132 10.21 8.25 -0.60
CA VAL A 132 11.24 7.22 -0.84
C VAL A 132 11.15 6.11 0.19
N LEU A 133 11.04 6.46 1.48
CA LEU A 133 10.89 5.48 2.56
C LEU A 133 9.66 4.59 2.34
N ALA A 134 8.50 5.18 2.09
CA ALA A 134 7.26 4.45 1.82
C ALA A 134 7.38 3.55 0.58
N THR A 135 8.07 4.03 -0.47
CA THR A 135 8.28 3.23 -1.69
C THR A 135 9.15 2.00 -1.40
N VAL A 136 10.24 2.16 -0.64
CA VAL A 136 11.11 1.05 -0.23
C VAL A 136 10.32 0.03 0.60
N VAL A 137 9.58 0.49 1.61
CA VAL A 137 8.74 -0.38 2.45
C VAL A 137 7.68 -1.09 1.62
N CYS A 138 7.08 -0.43 0.63
CA CYS A 138 6.13 -1.05 -0.30
C CYS A 138 6.78 -2.18 -1.12
N VAL A 139 7.96 -1.94 -1.68
CA VAL A 139 8.67 -2.96 -2.48
C VAL A 139 9.03 -4.16 -1.60
N LEU A 140 9.50 -3.94 -0.37
CA LEU A 140 9.78 -5.03 0.58
C LEU A 140 8.50 -5.82 0.91
N GLY A 141 7.38 -5.14 1.16
CA GLY A 141 6.09 -5.78 1.39
C GLY A 141 5.64 -6.63 0.20
N LEU A 142 5.83 -6.16 -1.03
CA LEU A 142 5.51 -6.93 -2.25
C LEU A 142 6.43 -8.15 -2.43
N VAL A 143 7.73 -8.00 -2.17
CA VAL A 143 8.69 -9.12 -2.25
C VAL A 143 8.31 -10.22 -1.27
N ILE A 144 7.95 -9.86 -0.03
CA ILE A 144 7.41 -10.80 0.96
C ILE A 144 6.15 -11.48 0.45
N ALA A 145 5.26 -10.71 -0.21
CA ALA A 145 4.03 -11.23 -0.79
C ALA A 145 4.28 -12.35 -1.81
N ILE A 146 5.16 -12.06 -2.77
CA ILE A 146 5.52 -12.99 -3.85
C ILE A 146 6.19 -14.23 -3.26
N ALA A 147 7.06 -14.05 -2.27
CA ALA A 147 7.76 -15.15 -1.62
C ALA A 147 6.78 -16.13 -0.94
N PHE A 148 5.79 -15.64 -0.18
CA PHE A 148 4.81 -16.53 0.44
C PHE A 148 3.79 -17.09 -0.56
N SER A 149 3.37 -16.32 -1.58
CA SER A 149 2.47 -16.81 -2.64
C SER A 149 3.05 -18.01 -3.37
N ALA A 150 4.38 -18.09 -3.50
CA ALA A 150 5.06 -19.23 -4.10
C ALA A 150 5.20 -20.45 -3.17
N MET A 151 4.96 -20.28 -1.86
CA MET A 151 5.05 -21.34 -0.85
C MET A 151 3.69 -21.97 -0.53
N ASP A 152 2.59 -21.30 -0.88
CA ASP A 152 1.23 -21.72 -0.55
C ASP A 152 0.40 -21.95 -1.84
N PRO A 153 -0.03 -23.20 -2.13
CA PRO A 153 -0.81 -23.54 -3.31
C PRO A 153 -2.15 -22.78 -3.41
N GLU A 154 -2.68 -22.27 -2.29
CA GLU A 154 -3.90 -21.47 -2.31
C GLU A 154 -3.71 -20.12 -3.05
N TYR A 155 -2.49 -19.59 -3.04
CA TYR A 155 -2.20 -18.24 -3.54
C TYR A 155 -1.22 -18.22 -4.73
N ASP A 156 -0.84 -19.37 -5.29
CA ASP A 156 0.18 -19.49 -6.35
C ASP A 156 -0.29 -19.02 -7.74
N THR A 157 -1.61 -18.96 -7.97
CA THR A 157 -2.19 -18.65 -9.28
C THR A 157 -2.29 -17.16 -9.61
N PHE A 158 -2.00 -16.27 -8.65
CA PHE A 158 -2.13 -14.80 -8.78
C PHE A 158 -3.49 -14.31 -9.33
N ASN A 159 -4.56 -15.09 -9.15
CA ASN A 159 -5.86 -14.82 -9.76
C ASN A 159 -6.80 -13.96 -8.89
N HIS A 160 -6.37 -13.58 -7.69
CA HIS A 160 -7.17 -12.73 -6.82
C HIS A 160 -7.02 -11.25 -7.19
N GLY A 161 -8.13 -10.51 -7.16
CA GLY A 161 -8.14 -9.08 -7.46
C GLY A 161 -7.15 -8.26 -6.62
N HIS A 162 -6.95 -8.63 -5.34
CA HIS A 162 -5.95 -8.01 -4.47
C HIS A 162 -4.50 -8.15 -5.00
N GLN A 163 -4.14 -9.33 -5.52
CA GLN A 163 -2.80 -9.59 -6.05
C GLN A 163 -2.55 -8.78 -7.32
N ILE A 164 -3.50 -8.83 -8.26
CA ILE A 164 -3.40 -8.12 -9.55
C ILE A 164 -3.34 -6.61 -9.33
N ILE A 165 -4.29 -6.05 -8.56
CA ILE A 165 -4.33 -4.61 -8.27
C ILE A 165 -3.09 -4.17 -7.49
N GLY A 166 -2.64 -4.98 -6.52
CA GLY A 166 -1.43 -4.69 -5.73
C GLY A 166 -0.17 -4.58 -6.58
N ILE A 167 0.06 -5.53 -7.49
CA ILE A 167 1.20 -5.50 -8.40
C ILE A 167 1.14 -4.26 -9.30
N LEU A 168 -0.03 -4.00 -9.91
CA LEU A 168 -0.23 -2.81 -10.75
C LEU A 168 0.01 -1.50 -9.98
N ALA A 169 -0.46 -1.42 -8.74
CA ALA A 169 -0.26 -0.26 -7.87
C ALA A 169 1.23 -0.03 -7.55
N VAL A 170 2.00 -1.08 -7.27
CA VAL A 170 3.44 -0.97 -7.00
C VAL A 170 4.23 -0.60 -8.26
N VAL A 171 3.89 -1.17 -9.43
CA VAL A 171 4.49 -0.76 -10.71
C VAL A 171 4.22 0.71 -10.99
N ALA A 172 2.96 1.15 -10.84
CA ALA A 172 2.59 2.55 -11.00
C ALA A 172 3.27 3.47 -9.97
N LEU A 173 3.51 2.98 -8.75
CA LEU A 173 4.27 3.70 -7.71
C LEU A 173 5.74 3.90 -8.10
N LEU A 174 6.40 2.90 -8.70
CA LEU A 174 7.78 3.06 -9.19
C LEU A 174 7.85 4.10 -10.32
N ILE A 175 6.88 4.07 -11.25
CA ILE A 175 6.74 5.11 -12.28
C ILE A 175 6.52 6.48 -11.62
N GLN A 176 5.67 6.56 -10.61
CA GLN A 176 5.38 7.78 -9.86
C GLN A 176 6.62 8.35 -9.16
N ALA A 177 7.49 7.50 -8.61
CA ALA A 177 8.76 7.92 -8.00
C ALA A 177 9.72 8.52 -9.04
N LEU A 178 9.85 7.88 -10.21
CA LEU A 178 10.65 8.41 -11.33
C LEU A 178 10.09 9.75 -11.85
N LEU A 179 8.77 9.86 -11.99
CA LEU A 179 8.11 11.11 -12.36
C LEU A 179 8.32 12.19 -11.30
N GLY A 180 8.32 11.83 -10.02
CA GLY A 180 8.59 12.76 -8.91
C GLY A 180 10.00 13.33 -8.96
N TYR A 181 11.01 12.49 -9.21
CA TYR A 181 12.38 12.92 -9.42
C TYR A 181 12.50 13.88 -10.62
N LYS A 182 11.99 13.47 -11.79
CA LYS A 182 12.00 14.30 -13.01
C LYS A 182 11.23 15.62 -12.83
N HIS A 183 10.10 15.58 -12.13
CA HIS A 183 9.31 16.76 -11.79
C HIS A 183 10.12 17.75 -10.95
N HIS A 184 10.76 17.27 -9.88
CA HIS A 184 11.56 18.11 -8.98
C HIS A 184 12.75 18.74 -9.70
N GLN A 185 13.47 17.98 -10.53
CA GLN A 185 14.58 18.49 -11.34
C GLN A 185 14.12 19.60 -12.29
N LYS A 186 13.05 19.37 -13.06
CA LYS A 186 12.51 20.37 -13.99
C LYS A 186 11.95 21.60 -13.28
N TYR A 187 11.32 21.43 -12.12
CA TYR A 187 10.78 22.55 -11.35
C TYR A 187 11.89 23.46 -10.83
N LYS A 188 13.03 22.90 -10.38
CA LYS A 188 14.21 23.68 -10.00
C LYS A 188 14.79 24.48 -11.17
N GLN A 189 14.72 23.96 -12.39
CA GLN A 189 15.26 24.62 -13.60
C GLN A 189 14.32 25.71 -14.14
N THR A 190 13.01 25.46 -14.13
CA THR A 190 12.01 26.31 -14.82
C THR A 190 11.25 27.24 -13.90
N GLY A 191 11.18 26.97 -12.59
CA GLY A 191 10.42 27.74 -11.62
C GLY A 191 8.89 27.60 -11.73
N HIS A 192 8.37 26.91 -12.75
CA HIS A 192 6.94 26.71 -12.96
C HIS A 192 6.57 25.23 -13.17
N ARG A 193 5.27 24.92 -13.19
CA ARG A 193 4.80 23.55 -13.47
C ARG A 193 5.02 23.21 -14.94
N THR A 194 5.46 21.98 -15.18
CA THR A 194 5.65 21.40 -16.52
C THR A 194 4.62 20.27 -16.72
N VAL A 195 4.54 19.73 -17.94
CA VAL A 195 3.68 18.57 -18.25
C VAL A 195 3.93 17.39 -17.30
N VAL A 196 5.21 17.14 -16.96
CA VAL A 196 5.61 16.09 -15.99
C VAL A 196 4.98 16.33 -14.62
N SER A 197 4.82 17.58 -14.19
CA SER A 197 4.16 17.93 -12.94
C SER A 197 2.71 17.47 -12.91
N TYR A 198 1.98 17.63 -14.01
CA TYR A 198 0.57 17.24 -14.08
C TYR A 198 0.42 15.72 -14.05
N PHE A 199 1.24 15.00 -14.80
CA PHE A 199 1.27 13.53 -14.75
C PHE A 199 1.59 13.01 -13.36
N HIS A 200 2.63 13.55 -12.70
CA HIS A 200 2.99 13.17 -11.33
C HIS A 200 1.86 13.45 -10.33
N LEU A 201 1.14 14.58 -10.46
CA LEU A 201 0.04 14.92 -9.57
C LEU A 201 -1.17 13.99 -9.72
N TRP A 202 -1.55 13.66 -10.96
CA TRP A 202 -2.71 12.80 -11.23
C TRP A 202 -2.39 11.34 -10.94
N LEU A 203 -1.26 10.82 -11.41
CA LEU A 203 -0.84 9.45 -11.15
C LEU A 203 -0.71 9.19 -9.65
N GLY A 204 -0.09 10.11 -8.90
CA GLY A 204 0.04 9.98 -7.45
C GLY A 204 -1.28 9.84 -6.71
N ARG A 205 -2.32 10.57 -7.14
CA ARG A 205 -3.67 10.45 -6.55
C ARG A 205 -4.27 9.08 -6.83
N THR A 206 -4.19 8.65 -8.08
CA THR A 206 -4.73 7.35 -8.50
C THR A 206 -4.04 6.21 -7.76
N VAL A 207 -2.69 6.24 -7.67
CA VAL A 207 -1.91 5.19 -7.00
C VAL A 207 -2.23 5.11 -5.51
N VAL A 208 -2.36 6.23 -4.81
CA VAL A 208 -2.71 6.22 -3.38
C VAL A 208 -4.12 5.66 -3.15
N ILE A 209 -5.10 6.07 -3.96
CA ILE A 209 -6.48 5.54 -3.85
C ILE A 209 -6.50 4.04 -4.15
N LEU A 210 -5.84 3.60 -5.23
CA LEU A 210 -5.74 2.19 -5.58
C LEU A 210 -5.07 1.38 -4.46
N GLY A 211 -4.00 1.88 -3.87
CA GLY A 211 -3.33 1.20 -2.76
C GLY A 211 -4.18 1.10 -1.49
N MET A 212 -4.96 2.13 -1.17
CA MET A 212 -5.92 2.09 -0.05
C MET A 212 -7.04 1.08 -0.29
N VAL A 213 -7.62 1.06 -1.50
CA VAL A 213 -8.61 0.04 -1.87
C VAL A 213 -7.99 -1.35 -1.82
N ASN A 214 -6.76 -1.51 -2.32
CA ASN A 214 -6.07 -2.79 -2.31
C ASN A 214 -5.77 -3.28 -0.89
N ALA A 215 -5.48 -2.38 0.05
CA ALA A 215 -5.34 -2.74 1.45
C ALA A 215 -6.64 -3.35 1.99
N VAL A 216 -7.80 -2.73 1.76
CA VAL A 216 -9.11 -3.26 2.17
C VAL A 216 -9.37 -4.64 1.54
N LEU A 217 -9.08 -4.80 0.25
CA LEU A 217 -9.22 -6.09 -0.45
C LEU A 217 -8.32 -7.18 0.15
N GLY A 218 -7.11 -6.82 0.61
CA GLY A 218 -6.19 -7.76 1.25
C GLY A 218 -6.71 -8.28 2.59
N PHE A 219 -7.23 -7.40 3.44
CA PHE A 219 -7.87 -7.82 4.70
C PHE A 219 -9.16 -8.63 4.45
N SER A 220 -9.92 -8.29 3.41
CA SER A 220 -11.09 -9.07 2.99
C SER A 220 -10.71 -10.47 2.52
N LEU A 221 -9.57 -10.61 1.82
CA LEU A 221 -9.05 -11.90 1.38
C LEU A 221 -8.56 -12.75 2.56
N ALA A 222 -8.02 -12.12 3.60
CA ALA A 222 -7.60 -12.78 4.84
C ALA A 222 -8.78 -13.31 5.71
N GLY A 223 -10.03 -13.17 5.25
CA GLY A 223 -11.20 -13.77 5.88
C GLY A 223 -11.69 -13.09 7.16
N SER A 224 -11.13 -11.93 7.53
CA SER A 224 -11.41 -11.25 8.80
C SER A 224 -12.34 -10.04 8.61
N THR A 225 -13.64 -10.21 8.90
CA THR A 225 -14.64 -9.16 8.67
C THR A 225 -14.46 -7.92 9.56
N PRO A 226 -14.17 -8.02 10.88
CA PRO A 226 -13.97 -6.83 11.72
C PRO A 226 -12.77 -5.98 11.28
N GLU A 227 -11.65 -6.62 10.94
CA GLU A 227 -10.40 -5.99 10.53
C GLU A 227 -10.57 -5.34 9.14
N THR A 228 -11.29 -5.99 8.24
CA THR A 228 -11.65 -5.41 6.93
C THR A 228 -12.44 -4.13 7.11
N ILE A 229 -13.46 -4.14 7.97
CA ILE A 229 -14.28 -2.96 8.27
C ILE A 229 -13.40 -1.85 8.89
N ALA A 230 -12.55 -2.20 9.86
CA ALA A 230 -11.66 -1.24 10.50
C ALA A 230 -10.71 -0.56 9.49
N ILE A 231 -10.05 -1.34 8.63
CA ILE A 231 -9.14 -0.81 7.61
C ILE A 231 -9.89 0.01 6.56
N ALA A 232 -11.11 -0.38 6.19
CA ALA A 232 -11.95 0.41 5.29
C ALA A 232 -12.32 1.78 5.89
N ILE A 233 -12.71 1.83 7.17
CA ILE A 233 -13.00 3.09 7.86
C ILE A 233 -11.74 3.96 7.92
N ILE A 234 -10.59 3.39 8.31
CA ILE A 234 -9.32 4.12 8.37
C ILE A 234 -8.97 4.68 6.99
N ALA A 235 -9.07 3.89 5.92
CA ALA A 235 -8.80 4.31 4.55
C ALA A 235 -9.68 5.50 4.13
N VAL A 236 -11.00 5.43 4.40
CA VAL A 236 -11.94 6.51 4.08
C VAL A 236 -11.61 7.78 4.86
N VAL A 237 -11.34 7.67 6.17
CA VAL A 237 -10.99 8.82 7.02
C VAL A 237 -9.69 9.48 6.56
N VAL A 238 -8.64 8.70 6.33
CA VAL A 238 -7.34 9.21 5.84
C VAL A 238 -7.50 9.88 4.47
N LEU A 239 -8.26 9.28 3.57
CA LEU A 239 -8.54 9.85 2.25
C LEU A 239 -9.29 11.18 2.38
N ALA A 240 -10.33 11.24 3.20
CA ALA A 240 -11.12 12.45 3.45
C ALA A 240 -10.25 13.59 4.02
N ILE A 241 -9.42 13.29 5.03
CA ILE A 241 -8.47 14.26 5.61
C ILE A 241 -7.49 14.76 4.54
N THR A 242 -6.94 13.86 3.73
CA THR A 242 -5.98 14.21 2.68
C THR A 242 -6.62 15.11 1.62
N ILE A 243 -7.84 14.80 1.19
CA ILE A 243 -8.62 15.63 0.24
C ILE A 243 -8.91 17.01 0.85
N ALA A 244 -9.36 17.06 2.10
CA ALA A 244 -9.64 18.32 2.79
C ALA A 244 -8.39 19.21 2.83
N ILE A 245 -7.23 18.67 3.26
CA ILE A 245 -5.96 19.41 3.31
C ILE A 245 -5.54 19.93 1.93
N VAL A 246 -5.70 19.12 0.88
CA VAL A 246 -5.40 19.54 -0.50
C VAL A 246 -6.33 20.67 -0.95
N PHE A 247 -7.63 20.58 -0.67
CA PHE A 247 -8.63 21.56 -1.08
C PHE A 247 -8.51 22.88 -0.30
N PHE A 248 -8.44 22.83 1.04
CA PHE A 248 -8.26 24.01 1.88
C PHE A 248 -6.90 24.68 1.64
N GLY A 249 -5.84 23.89 1.44
CA GLY A 249 -4.53 24.40 1.06
C GLY A 249 -4.52 25.13 -0.28
N ALA A 250 -5.35 24.71 -1.24
CA ALA A 250 -5.52 25.42 -2.51
C ALA A 250 -6.30 26.74 -2.33
N ARG A 251 -7.42 26.72 -1.58
CA ARG A 251 -8.22 27.93 -1.28
C ARG A 251 -7.40 29.01 -0.57
N ARG A 252 -6.57 28.65 0.40
CA ARG A 252 -5.73 29.60 1.15
C ARG A 252 -4.74 30.34 0.22
N ARG A 253 -4.12 29.61 -0.72
CA ARG A 253 -3.18 30.21 -1.70
C ARG A 253 -3.88 31.20 -2.61
N ASN A 254 -5.08 30.85 -3.11
CA ASN A 254 -5.85 31.74 -3.96
C ASN A 254 -6.25 33.01 -3.20
N ARG A 255 -6.71 32.91 -1.95
CA ARG A 255 -7.03 34.10 -1.14
C ARG A 255 -5.83 35.03 -0.91
N GLN A 256 -4.65 34.48 -0.68
CA GLN A 256 -3.42 35.27 -0.50
C GLN A 256 -2.96 35.97 -1.78
N ALA A 257 -3.27 35.41 -2.96
CA ALA A 257 -2.98 36.05 -4.25
C ALA A 257 -3.94 37.20 -4.60
N PHE A 258 -5.11 37.26 -3.95
CA PHE A 258 -6.15 38.27 -4.20
C PHE A 258 -6.11 39.47 -3.22
N LEU A 259 -5.31 39.41 -2.15
CA LEU A 259 -5.10 40.57 -1.29
C LEU A 259 -3.98 41.44 -1.88
N PRO A 260 -4.25 42.68 -2.32
CA PRO A 260 -3.20 43.61 -2.73
C PRO A 260 -2.28 43.86 -1.54
N ASP A 261 -0.98 43.96 -1.82
CA ASP A 261 0.02 44.30 -0.82
C ASP A 261 -0.29 45.70 -0.25
N SER A 262 -0.82 45.75 0.97
CA SER A 262 -1.14 47.01 1.65
C SER A 262 0.08 47.71 2.24
N SER A 263 1.29 47.37 1.76
CA SER A 263 2.57 47.92 2.25
C SER A 263 3.29 48.85 1.27
N GLU A 264 2.64 49.31 0.20
CA GLU A 264 3.05 50.59 -0.41
C GLU A 264 2.56 51.74 0.47
N PRO A 265 3.42 52.45 1.24
CA PRO A 265 3.01 53.73 1.78
C PRO A 265 2.75 54.63 0.58
N SER A 266 1.50 55.04 0.43
CA SER A 266 1.09 56.11 -0.47
C SER A 266 1.89 57.36 -0.13
N SER A 267 3.03 57.54 -0.81
CA SER A 267 3.70 58.81 -0.89
C SER A 267 2.81 59.70 -1.73
N ILE A 268 1.96 60.46 -1.02
CA ILE A 268 1.26 61.61 -1.55
C ILE A 268 2.36 62.53 -2.08
N ALA A 269 2.62 62.47 -3.38
CA ALA A 269 3.43 63.44 -4.08
C ALA A 269 2.64 64.76 -4.12
N LEU A 270 2.72 65.53 -3.05
CA LEU A 270 2.37 66.95 -3.05
C LEU A 270 3.51 67.68 -3.78
N SER A 271 3.58 67.54 -5.10
CA SER A 271 4.56 68.25 -5.93
C SER A 271 3.86 69.35 -6.71
N GLY A 272 4.03 70.58 -6.22
CA GLY A 272 4.28 71.76 -7.04
C GLY A 272 3.18 72.23 -7.96
N TYR A 273 2.39 73.19 -7.47
CA TYR A 273 1.85 74.26 -8.32
C TYR A 273 3.05 74.97 -8.98
N ASN A 274 3.19 74.88 -10.30
CA ASN A 274 4.00 75.84 -11.05
C ASN A 274 3.40 76.09 -12.44
N THR A 275 3.25 77.37 -12.72
CA THR A 275 2.65 77.99 -13.91
C THR A 275 3.48 77.74 -15.18
N PRO A 276 2.88 77.79 -16.37
CA PRO A 276 3.59 77.56 -17.62
C PRO A 276 4.30 78.84 -18.09
N ARG A 277 5.59 78.72 -18.42
CA ARG A 277 6.33 79.70 -19.23
C ARG A 277 7.16 78.98 -20.28
N GLY A 278 6.97 79.41 -21.52
CA GLY A 278 8.05 79.65 -22.47
C GLY A 278 8.64 78.43 -23.16
N VAL A 279 8.14 78.17 -24.37
CA VAL A 279 8.84 77.50 -25.46
C VAL A 279 10.14 78.26 -25.76
N ASP A 280 11.28 77.57 -25.81
CA ASP A 280 12.28 77.88 -26.84
C ASP A 280 13.24 76.72 -27.16
N ASN A 281 13.54 76.61 -28.44
CA ASN A 281 14.33 75.57 -29.11
C ASN A 281 15.85 75.77 -28.92
N GLY A 282 16.63 74.68 -28.92
CA GLY A 282 18.09 74.80 -28.89
C GLY A 282 18.86 73.49 -29.06
N ASN A 283 19.07 73.11 -30.32
CA ASN A 283 19.94 72.08 -30.87
C ASN A 283 21.39 72.08 -30.31
N MET A 284 22.03 70.92 -30.07
CA MET A 284 23.40 70.58 -30.55
C MET A 284 23.94 69.20 -30.07
N ARG A 285 24.26 68.36 -31.07
CA ARG A 285 25.38 67.41 -31.25
C ARG A 285 26.31 67.03 -30.09
N GLY A 286 26.61 65.73 -30.00
CA GLY A 286 28.01 65.23 -29.99
C GLY A 286 28.40 64.23 -28.89
N PRO A 287 29.35 63.30 -29.14
CA PRO A 287 29.37 61.93 -28.57
C PRO A 287 30.46 61.72 -27.50
N GLY A 288 30.41 60.60 -26.76
CA GLY A 288 31.53 60.19 -25.89
C GLY A 288 31.28 59.00 -24.98
N GLU A 289 31.80 57.84 -25.41
CA GLU A 289 32.50 56.77 -24.67
C GLU A 289 32.28 56.51 -23.16
N GLY A 290 32.23 55.20 -22.81
CA GLY A 290 32.72 54.71 -21.52
C GLY A 290 32.00 53.49 -20.92
N GLN A 291 32.41 52.27 -21.31
CA GLN A 291 32.31 51.05 -20.48
C GLN A 291 33.16 51.18 -19.18
N PRO A 292 33.17 50.27 -18.17
CA PRO A 292 32.66 48.89 -18.13
C PRO A 292 31.99 48.38 -16.81
N MET A 293 31.38 47.19 -16.93
CA MET A 293 31.34 46.05 -16.00
C MET A 293 31.47 46.28 -14.48
N HIS A 294 30.42 45.92 -13.74
CA HIS A 294 30.59 45.15 -12.49
C HIS A 294 29.46 44.14 -12.31
N GLY A 295 29.85 42.86 -12.30
CA GLY A 295 28.97 41.74 -12.02
C GLY A 295 28.76 41.53 -10.52
N ARG A 296 27.52 41.17 -10.17
CA ARG A 296 27.10 40.33 -9.03
C ARG A 296 25.80 39.69 -9.52
N GLY A 297 25.64 38.38 -9.69
CA GLY A 297 26.13 37.28 -8.87
C GLY A 297 25.12 37.01 -7.77
N PHE A 298 24.01 36.31 -8.08
CA PHE A 298 23.19 35.49 -7.18
C PHE A 298 22.07 34.82 -8.01
N VAL A 299 22.13 33.50 -8.15
CA VAL A 299 21.16 32.45 -7.73
C VAL A 299 21.61 31.12 -8.32
#